data_AF-A0A4Q3ANW5-F1
#
_entry.id   AF-A0A4Q3ANW5-F1
#
_cell.length_a   1.000
_cell.length_b   1.000
_cell.length_c   1.000
_cell.angle_alpha   90.00
_cell.angle_beta   90.00
_cell.angle_gamma   90.00
#
_symmetry.space_group_name_H-M   'P 1'
#
loop_
_entity.id
_entity.type
_entity.pdbx_description
1 polymer ?
#
loop_
_entity_poly.entity_id
_entity_poly.type
_entity_poly.pdbx_seq_one_letter_code
_entity_poly.pdbx_strand_id
1 'polypeptide(L)'
;MISAAALLLTLPIAAPPQDQASVADPYQSAVSARLAGDPSRAVALLRPVVAANPRNPDAQLQLGLAQLALGQLDAAEAAFRAALTVAPDYNDARIGLARIAQQRGDIAALLRDPG
;
A
#
# COMPACT_ATOMS: atom_id res chain seq x y z
N MET A 1 7.94 -18.31 -67.54
CA MET A 1 9.28 -17.85 -67.14
C MET A 1 9.09 -16.60 -66.27
N ILE A 2 9.51 -16.70 -65.00
CA ILE A 2 10.07 -15.68 -64.07
C ILE A 2 9.74 -14.20 -64.42
N SER A 3 9.12 -13.35 -63.61
CA SER A 3 9.35 -13.12 -62.16
C SER A 3 8.14 -12.49 -61.49
N ALA A 4 7.67 -13.12 -60.41
CA ALA A 4 6.97 -12.44 -59.33
C ALA A 4 8.02 -11.99 -58.30
N ALA A 5 7.96 -10.74 -57.86
CA ALA A 5 8.36 -10.31 -56.51
C ALA A 5 8.23 -8.78 -56.40
N ALA A 6 7.05 -8.32 -55.98
CA ALA A 6 6.92 -7.01 -55.37
C ALA A 6 7.61 -7.07 -53.99
N LEU A 7 8.81 -6.50 -53.89
CA LEU A 7 9.55 -6.42 -52.63
C LEU A 7 9.03 -5.23 -51.82
N LEU A 8 7.87 -5.39 -51.18
CA LEU A 8 7.45 -4.52 -50.08
C LEU A 8 8.33 -4.86 -48.87
N LEU A 9 9.39 -4.07 -48.67
CA LEU A 9 10.17 -4.05 -47.42
C LEU A 9 9.31 -3.44 -46.31
N THR A 10 8.37 -4.20 -45.77
CA THR A 10 7.85 -3.92 -44.43
C THR A 10 8.88 -4.44 -43.44
N LEU A 11 9.90 -3.63 -43.17
CA LEU A 11 10.68 -3.82 -41.96
C LEU A 11 9.70 -3.84 -40.80
N PRO A 12 9.67 -4.88 -39.94
CA PRO A 12 9.02 -4.70 -38.66
C PRO A 12 9.79 -3.56 -37.98
N ILE A 13 9.10 -2.46 -37.69
CA ILE A 13 9.57 -1.57 -36.65
C ILE A 13 9.59 -2.45 -35.40
N ALA A 14 10.74 -3.04 -35.11
CA ALA A 14 11.02 -3.56 -33.79
C ALA A 14 10.94 -2.31 -32.90
N ALA A 15 9.75 -2.09 -32.34
CA ALA A 15 9.56 -1.10 -31.31
C ALA A 15 10.67 -1.35 -30.27
N PRO A 16 11.34 -0.30 -29.78
CA PRO A 16 12.25 -0.46 -28.64
C PRO A 16 11.48 -1.21 -27.56
N PRO A 17 12.15 -2.09 -26.77
CA PRO A 17 11.48 -2.91 -25.76
C PRO A 17 10.49 -2.01 -25.04
N GLN A 18 9.19 -2.31 -25.20
CA GLN A 18 8.09 -1.51 -24.66
C GLN A 18 8.22 -1.62 -23.16
N ASP A 19 9.02 -0.71 -22.61
CA ASP A 19 9.03 -0.20 -21.27
C ASP A 19 8.45 -1.19 -20.26
N GLN A 20 9.15 -2.30 -20.08
CA GLN A 20 8.95 -3.19 -18.94
C GLN A 20 9.50 -2.52 -17.67
N ALA A 21 9.30 -1.20 -17.50
CA ALA A 21 8.80 -0.67 -16.25
C ALA A 21 7.47 -1.38 -15.95
N SER A 22 7.60 -2.65 -15.55
CA SER A 22 6.63 -3.44 -14.82
C SER A 22 5.68 -2.51 -14.09
N VAL A 23 4.40 -2.55 -14.44
CA VAL A 23 3.35 -1.83 -13.69
C VAL A 23 3.50 -2.28 -12.26
N ALA A 24 4.24 -1.53 -11.46
CA ALA A 24 4.72 -2.02 -10.18
C ALA A 24 3.48 -2.30 -9.34
N ASP A 25 3.37 -3.53 -8.83
CA ASP A 25 2.24 -3.97 -8.02
C ASP A 25 1.93 -2.85 -7.00
N PRO A 26 0.71 -2.27 -7.02
CA PRO A 26 0.36 -1.17 -6.14
C PRO A 26 0.64 -1.50 -4.67
N TYR A 27 0.53 -2.76 -4.27
CA TYR A 27 0.90 -3.21 -2.93
C TYR A 27 2.41 -3.06 -2.68
N GLN A 28 3.27 -3.61 -3.52
CA GLN A 28 4.72 -3.48 -3.39
C GLN A 28 5.16 -2.01 -3.40
N SER A 29 4.61 -1.22 -4.32
CA SER A 29 4.87 0.22 -4.43
C SER A 29 4.50 0.96 -3.16
N ALA A 30 3.40 0.57 -2.51
CA ALA A 30 2.99 1.16 -1.25
C ALA A 30 3.91 0.78 -0.09
N VAL A 31 4.34 -0.49 -0.02
CA VAL A 31 5.30 -0.93 1.00
C VAL A 31 6.62 -0.17 0.84
N SER A 32 7.13 -0.02 -0.39
CA SER A 32 8.32 0.78 -0.67
C SER A 32 8.12 2.25 -0.27
N ALA A 33 6.98 2.87 -0.60
CA ALA A 33 6.69 4.25 -0.22
C ALA A 33 6.67 4.43 1.32
N ARG A 34 6.04 3.49 2.05
CA ARG A 34 6.01 3.52 3.52
C ARG A 34 7.42 3.43 4.12
N LEU A 35 8.25 2.53 3.60
CA LEU A 35 9.64 2.35 4.05
C LEU A 35 10.53 3.55 3.69
N ALA A 36 10.21 4.25 2.60
CA ALA A 36 10.88 5.47 2.18
C ALA A 36 10.44 6.73 2.98
N GLY A 37 9.55 6.58 3.96
CA GLY A 37 9.06 7.72 4.75
C GLY A 37 7.98 8.55 4.05
N ASP A 38 7.33 8.01 3.01
CA ASP A 38 6.18 8.61 2.34
C ASP A 38 4.88 7.81 2.64
N PRO A 39 4.36 7.89 3.88
CA PRO A 39 3.15 7.18 4.25
C PRO A 39 1.90 7.71 3.52
N SER A 40 1.90 8.97 3.07
CA SER A 40 0.82 9.54 2.26
C SER A 40 0.65 8.80 0.94
N ARG A 41 1.75 8.60 0.20
CA ARG A 41 1.74 7.81 -1.03
C ARG A 41 1.40 6.35 -0.76
N ALA A 42 1.90 5.77 0.33
CA ALA A 42 1.55 4.41 0.72
C ALA A 42 0.03 4.25 0.90
N VAL A 43 -0.63 5.16 1.63
CA VAL A 43 -2.10 5.14 1.79
C VAL A 43 -2.80 5.23 0.43
N ALA A 44 -2.39 6.15 -0.43
CA ALA A 44 -3.00 6.33 -1.75
C ALA A 44 -2.93 5.05 -2.60
N LEU A 45 -1.82 4.32 -2.54
CA LEU A 45 -1.62 3.06 -3.25
C LEU A 45 -2.33 1.87 -2.59
N LEU A 46 -2.44 1.84 -1.26
CA LEU A 46 -3.07 0.73 -0.52
C LEU A 46 -4.60 0.78 -0.53
N ARG A 47 -5.21 1.96 -0.62
CA ARG A 47 -6.68 2.10 -0.68
C ARG A 47 -7.32 1.26 -1.80
N PRO A 48 -6.87 1.32 -3.07
CA PRO A 48 -7.43 0.46 -4.12
C PRO A 48 -7.12 -1.03 -3.91
N VAL A 49 -5.95 -1.38 -3.34
CA VAL A 49 -5.58 -2.77 -3.03
C VAL A 49 -6.55 -3.37 -2.01
N VAL A 50 -6.81 -2.65 -0.92
CA VAL A 50 -7.77 -3.03 0.12
C VAL A 50 -9.19 -3.06 -0.43
N ALA A 51 -9.58 -2.12 -1.29
CA ALA A 51 -10.90 -2.12 -1.91
C ALA A 51 -11.11 -3.35 -2.83
N ALA A 52 -10.09 -3.75 -3.57
CA ALA A 52 -10.13 -4.92 -4.46
C ALA A 52 -10.17 -6.24 -3.67
N ASN A 53 -9.48 -6.32 -2.53
CA ASN A 53 -9.54 -7.48 -1.64
C ASN A 53 -9.61 -7.04 -0.16
N PRO A 54 -10.82 -6.77 0.36
CA PRO A 54 -11.00 -6.33 1.74
C PRO A 54 -10.58 -7.37 2.79
N ARG A 55 -10.50 -8.65 2.40
CA ARG A 55 -10.13 -9.78 3.26
C ARG A 55 -8.65 -10.10 3.20
N ASN A 56 -7.81 -9.26 2.61
CA ASN A 56 -6.37 -9.41 2.67
C ASN A 56 -5.82 -8.78 3.98
N PRO A 57 -5.43 -9.58 5.00
CA PRO A 57 -4.95 -9.04 6.26
C PRO A 57 -3.63 -8.27 6.12
N ASP A 58 -2.78 -8.61 5.15
CA ASP A 58 -1.51 -7.91 4.92
C ASP A 58 -1.74 -6.51 4.34
N ALA A 59 -2.66 -6.39 3.38
CA ALA A 59 -3.03 -5.10 2.81
C ALA A 59 -3.65 -4.17 3.87
N GLN A 60 -4.52 -4.72 4.73
CA GLN A 60 -5.10 -4.00 5.86
C GLN A 60 -4.02 -3.58 6.87
N LEU A 61 -3.06 -4.46 7.19
CA LEU A 61 -1.94 -4.14 8.06
C LEU A 61 -1.10 -2.99 7.48
N GLN A 62 -0.68 -3.08 6.22
CA GLN A 62 0.14 -2.03 5.60
C GLN A 62 -0.61 -0.69 5.55
N LEU A 63 -1.92 -0.71 5.29
CA LEU A 63 -2.75 0.51 5.31
C LEU A 63 -2.79 1.12 6.72
N GLY A 64 -3.01 0.28 7.74
CA GLY A 64 -3.00 0.72 9.13
C GLY A 64 -1.65 1.30 9.56
N LEU A 65 -0.54 0.68 9.16
CA LEU A 65 0.81 1.19 9.46
C LEU A 65 1.07 2.55 8.80
N ALA A 66 0.64 2.73 7.55
CA ALA A 66 0.77 4.00 6.85
C ALA A 66 -0.10 5.10 7.48
N GLN A 67 -1.35 4.79 7.84
CA GLN A 67 -2.26 5.71 8.53
C GLN A 67 -1.76 6.08 9.93
N LEU A 68 -1.18 5.13 10.66
CA LEU A 68 -0.57 5.37 11.96
C LEU A 68 0.60 6.37 11.84
N ALA A 69 1.46 6.21 10.82
CA ALA A 69 2.56 7.13 10.56
C ALA A 69 2.08 8.55 10.19
N LEU A 70 0.86 8.70 9.67
CA LEU A 70 0.21 10.00 9.42
C LEU A 70 -0.51 10.57 10.64
N GLY A 71 -0.52 9.87 11.78
CA GLY A 71 -1.31 10.26 12.96
C GLY A 71 -2.81 10.07 12.79
N GLN A 72 -3.26 9.35 11.75
CA GLN A 72 -4.67 9.06 11.48
C GLN A 72 -5.14 7.89 12.35
N LEU A 73 -5.14 8.08 13.67
CA LEU A 73 -5.27 7.00 14.66
C LEU A 73 -6.55 6.18 14.51
N ASP A 74 -7.69 6.83 14.26
CA ASP A 74 -8.98 6.14 14.11
C ASP A 74 -9.01 5.26 12.85
N ALA A 75 -8.47 5.77 11.74
CA ALA A 75 -8.40 5.03 10.49
C ALA A 75 -7.43 3.83 10.61
N ALA A 76 -6.27 4.06 11.24
CA ALA A 76 -5.30 3.00 11.51
C ALA A 76 -5.88 1.89 12.38
N GLU A 77 -6.63 2.24 13.43
CA GLU A 77 -7.32 1.28 14.29
C GLU A 77 -8.32 0.43 13.49
N ALA A 78 -9.13 1.05 12.64
CA ALA A 78 -10.08 0.34 11.80
C ALA A 78 -9.38 -0.68 10.88
N ALA A 79 -8.27 -0.29 10.25
CA ALA A 79 -7.49 -1.16 9.38
C ALA A 79 -6.86 -2.34 10.17
N PHE A 80 -6.27 -2.10 11.33
CA PHE A 80 -5.73 -3.18 12.17
C PHE A 80 -6.81 -4.15 12.67
N ARG A 81 -7.99 -3.63 13.07
CA ARG A 81 -9.13 -4.48 13.45
C ARG A 81 -9.66 -5.30 12.28
N ALA A 82 -9.67 -4.74 11.08
CA ALA A 82 -10.03 -5.48 9.86
C ALA A 82 -9.05 -6.63 9.59
N ALA A 83 -7.73 -6.38 9.74
CA ALA A 83 -6.71 -7.44 9.63
C ALA A 83 -6.96 -8.57 10.66
N LEU A 84 -7.23 -8.21 11.92
CA LEU A 84 -7.50 -9.18 12.99
C LEU A 84 -8.83 -9.93 12.85
N THR A 85 -9.81 -9.35 12.16
CA THR A 85 -11.06 -10.03 11.84
C THR A 85 -10.83 -11.21 10.89
N VAL A 86 -9.86 -11.09 9.98
CA VAL A 86 -9.49 -12.16 9.06
C VAL A 86 -8.46 -13.12 9.67
N ALA A 87 -7.45 -12.57 10.35
CA ALA A 87 -6.35 -13.31 10.96
C ALA A 87 -6.21 -12.91 12.44
N PRO A 88 -6.96 -13.58 13.36
CA PRO A 88 -6.97 -13.23 14.78
C PRO A 88 -5.60 -13.29 15.46
N ASP A 89 -4.70 -14.14 14.96
CA ASP A 89 -3.34 -14.34 15.49
C ASP A 89 -2.30 -13.41 14.84
N TYR A 90 -2.72 -12.40 14.08
CA TYR A 90 -1.80 -11.49 13.39
C TYR A 90 -1.15 -10.49 14.37
N ASN A 91 -0.02 -10.90 14.95
CA ASN A 91 0.68 -10.17 16.00
C ASN A 91 1.02 -8.72 15.62
N ASP A 92 1.43 -8.46 14.37
CA ASP A 92 1.79 -7.12 13.90
C ASP A 92 0.61 -6.14 13.98
N ALA A 93 -0.62 -6.60 13.69
CA ALA A 93 -1.81 -5.78 13.83
C ALA A 93 -2.15 -5.50 15.31
N ARG A 94 -1.91 -6.46 16.21
CA ARG A 94 -2.06 -6.25 17.68
C ARG A 94 -1.05 -5.22 18.19
N ILE A 95 0.20 -5.29 17.73
CA ILE A 95 1.24 -4.30 18.04
C ILE A 95 0.83 -2.92 17.52
N GLY A 96 0.25 -2.84 16.32
CA GLY A 96 -0.33 -1.62 15.77
C GLY A 96 -1.38 -0.99 16.69
N LEU A 97 -2.33 -1.78 17.20
CA LEU A 97 -3.35 -1.32 18.15
C LEU A 97 -2.74 -0.87 19.49
N ALA A 98 -1.73 -1.57 20.00
CA ALA A 98 -1.05 -1.18 21.23
C ALA A 98 -0.37 0.19 21.08
N ARG A 99 0.27 0.45 19.93
CA ARG A 99 0.87 1.77 19.61
C ARG A 99 -0.17 2.88 19.56
N ILE A 100 -1.34 2.63 18.96
CA ILE A 100 -2.45 3.60 18.95
C ILE A 100 -2.90 3.91 20.39
N ALA A 101 -3.07 2.89 21.23
CA ALA A 101 -3.48 3.06 22.61
C ALA A 101 -2.49 3.91 23.41
N GLN A 102 -1.18 3.67 23.22
CA GLN A 102 -0.13 4.48 23.84
C GLN A 102 -0.23 5.94 23.40
N GLN A 103 -0.27 6.20 22.09
CA GLN A 103 -0.30 7.57 21.57
C GLN A 103 -1.54 8.35 22.02
N ARG A 104 -2.71 7.70 22.11
CA ARG A 104 -3.91 8.33 22.69
C ARG A 104 -3.76 8.61 24.18
N GLY A 105 -3.13 7.71 24.93
CA GLY A 105 -2.81 7.91 26.34
C GLY A 105 -1.90 9.13 26.56
N ASP A 106 -0.86 9.25 25.74
CA ASP A 106 0.09 10.38 25.78
C ASP A 106 -0.61 11.71 25.46
N ILE A 107 -1.46 11.73 24.42
CA ILE A 107 -2.27 12.91 24.07
C ILE A 107 -3.24 13.27 25.22
N ALA A 108 -3.91 12.28 25.80
CA ALA A 108 -4.83 12.51 26.91
C ALA A 108 -4.12 13.02 28.17
N ALA A 109 -2.89 12.57 28.43
CA ALA A 109 -2.08 13.09 29.52
C ALA A 109 -1.70 14.56 29.31
N LEU A 110 -1.28 14.93 28.09
CA LEU A 110 -0.93 16.31 27.74
C LEU A 110 -2.11 17.28 27.91
N LEU A 111 -3.32 16.84 27.60
CA LEU A 111 -4.52 17.67 27.71
C LEU A 111 -5.05 17.82 29.16
N ARG A 112 -4.59 16.99 30.10
CA ARG A 112 -5.01 17.03 31.52
C ARG A 112 -4.16 17.93 32.39
N ASP A 113 -2.96 18.29 31.93
CA ASP A 113 -2.04 19.17 32.65
C ASP A 113 -2.02 20.55 31.97
N PRO A 114 -2.96 21.46 32.29
CA PRO A 114 -3.00 22.79 31.70
C PRO A 114 -1.87 23.73 32.15
N GLY A 115 -0.96 23.29 33.03
CA GLY A 115 0.02 24.17 33.69
C GLY A 115 -0.56 24.99 34.84
#